data_AF-A0A644V0T7-F1
#
_entry.id   AF-A0A644V0T7-F1
#
_cell.length_a   1.000
_cell.length_b   1.000
_cell.length_c   1.000
_cell.angle_alpha   90.00
_cell.angle_beta   90.00
_cell.angle_gamma   90.00
#
_symmetry.space_group_name_H-M   'P 1'
#
loop_
_entity.id
_entity.type
_entity.pdbx_description
1 polymer ?
#
loop_
_entity_poly.entity_id
_entity_poly.type
_entity_poly.pdbx_seq_one_letter_code
_entity_poly.pdbx_strand_id
1 'polypeptide(L)'
;MQIKNKIKNIFSPKKHCPICKKNSLEFKPYGNPPRKNALCPHCNSAERHRMVYYFLKKSDIFNKKIKLLHFAPENIFYEIFSNCKNIDYYPVDISKSRKIKEKGRYTEYSL
;
A
#
# COMPACT_ATOMS: atom_id res chain seq x y z
N MET A 1 17.31 -23.44 -22.87
CA MET A 1 16.20 -23.14 -21.93
C MET A 1 16.05 -21.64 -21.59
N GLN A 2 17.11 -20.82 -21.58
CA GLN A 2 17.02 -19.40 -21.16
C GLN A 2 16.34 -18.47 -22.18
N ILE A 3 16.50 -18.71 -23.49
CA ILE A 3 15.95 -17.85 -24.55
C ILE A 3 14.42 -17.87 -24.57
N LYS A 4 13.79 -19.04 -24.41
CA LYS A 4 12.32 -19.19 -24.41
C LYS A 4 11.65 -18.39 -23.28
N ASN A 5 12.26 -18.33 -22.09
CA ASN A 5 11.75 -17.53 -20.97
C ASN A 5 11.93 -16.03 -21.19
N LYS A 6 13.04 -15.62 -21.82
CA LYS A 6 13.30 -14.21 -22.18
C LYS A 6 12.29 -13.71 -23.21
N ILE A 7 11.96 -14.52 -24.21
CA ILE A 7 10.93 -14.22 -25.23
C ILE A 7 9.54 -14.17 -24.59
N LYS A 8 9.17 -15.14 -23.72
CA LYS A 8 7.89 -15.12 -22.99
C LYS A 8 7.70 -13.83 -22.17
N ASN A 9 8.76 -13.34 -21.54
CA ASN A 9 8.71 -12.12 -20.73
C ASN A 9 8.55 -10.84 -21.56
N ILE A 10 9.01 -10.83 -22.81
CA ILE A 10 8.84 -9.68 -23.73
C ILE A 10 7.38 -9.49 -24.13
N PHE A 11 6.66 -10.59 -24.38
CA PHE A 11 5.26 -10.55 -24.85
C PHE A 11 4.22 -10.66 -23.73
N SER A 12 4.64 -10.87 -22.48
CA SER A 12 3.69 -10.97 -21.35
C SER A 12 3.12 -9.60 -21.00
N PRO A 13 1.79 -9.48 -20.78
CA PRO A 13 1.19 -8.23 -20.36
C PRO A 13 1.76 -7.80 -19.00
N LYS A 14 2.28 -6.57 -18.95
CA LYS A 14 2.82 -5.99 -17.73
C LYS A 14 1.71 -5.79 -16.71
N LYS A 15 2.00 -6.08 -15.45
CA LYS A 15 1.10 -5.88 -14.31
C LYS A 15 1.30 -4.48 -13.74
N HIS A 16 0.22 -3.71 -13.71
CA HIS A 16 0.21 -2.36 -13.17
C HIS A 16 -0.15 -2.37 -11.69
N CYS A 17 0.62 -1.66 -10.86
CA CYS A 17 0.27 -1.43 -9.46
C CYS A 17 -0.40 -0.04 -9.31
N PRO A 18 -1.67 0.04 -8.89
CA PRO A 18 -2.39 1.32 -8.80
C PRO A 18 -1.85 2.24 -7.69
N ILE A 19 -1.18 1.68 -6.67
CA ILE A 19 -0.62 2.45 -5.56
C ILE A 19 0.66 3.21 -5.98
N CYS A 20 1.70 2.49 -6.40
CA CYS A 20 2.97 3.12 -6.78
C CYS A 20 3.07 3.50 -8.27
N LYS A 21 2.05 3.20 -9.07
CA LYS A 21 1.94 3.48 -10.51
C LYS A 21 3.01 2.83 -11.39
N LYS A 22 3.84 1.93 -10.83
CA LYS A 22 4.87 1.21 -11.58
C LYS A 22 4.31 -0.06 -12.20
N ASN A 23 4.88 -0.42 -13.34
CA ASN A 23 4.62 -1.68 -14.03
C ASN A 23 5.70 -2.71 -13.65
N SER A 24 5.32 -3.98 -13.65
CA SER A 24 6.24 -5.11 -13.46
C SER A 24 5.81 -6.29 -14.31
N LEU A 25 6.76 -7.13 -14.72
CA LEU A 25 6.45 -8.37 -15.44
C LEU A 25 5.61 -9.32 -14.57
N GLU A 26 5.92 -9.40 -13.28
CA GLU A 26 5.19 -10.20 -12.31
C GLU A 26 5.15 -9.56 -10.92
N PHE A 27 4.20 -10.03 -10.11
CA PHE A 27 4.16 -9.74 -8.68
C PHE A 27 4.67 -10.96 -7.91
N LYS A 28 5.40 -10.71 -6.81
CA LYS A 28 6.00 -11.78 -6.01
C LYS A 28 4.92 -12.62 -5.31
N PRO A 29 5.14 -13.93 -5.11
CA PRO A 29 4.29 -14.72 -4.24
C PRO A 29 4.29 -14.18 -2.80
N TYR A 30 3.14 -14.21 -2.12
CA TYR A 30 3.01 -13.72 -0.75
C TYR A 30 1.80 -14.32 -0.03
N GLY A 31 1.85 -14.37 1.30
CA GLY A 31 0.86 -15.01 2.17
C GLY A 31 1.27 -16.42 2.62
N ASN A 32 0.41 -17.05 3.43
CA ASN A 32 0.58 -18.42 3.89
C ASN A 32 -0.73 -19.21 3.70
N PRO A 33 -0.82 -20.15 2.74
CA PRO A 33 0.20 -20.49 1.75
C PRO A 33 0.46 -19.35 0.75
N PRO A 34 1.64 -19.31 0.09
CA PRO A 34 2.00 -18.22 -0.81
C PRO A 34 1.15 -18.22 -2.08
N ARG A 35 0.44 -17.12 -2.31
CA ARG A 35 -0.40 -16.93 -3.50
C ARG A 35 0.42 -16.24 -4.59
N LYS A 36 0.39 -16.77 -5.81
CA LYS A 36 1.10 -16.18 -6.97
C LYS A 36 0.56 -14.78 -7.25
N ASN A 37 1.43 -13.86 -7.69
CA ASN A 37 1.06 -12.50 -8.06
C ASN A 37 0.46 -11.62 -6.95
N ALA A 38 0.82 -11.89 -5.69
CA ALA A 38 0.21 -11.23 -4.55
C ALA A 38 0.87 -9.89 -4.21
N LEU A 39 2.20 -9.79 -4.26
CA LEU A 39 2.96 -8.66 -3.73
C LEU A 39 3.65 -7.84 -4.83
N CYS A 40 3.40 -6.54 -4.85
CA CYS A 40 4.07 -5.63 -5.77
C CYS A 40 5.58 -5.59 -5.45
N PRO A 41 6.47 -5.81 -6.44
CA PRO A 41 7.92 -5.83 -6.20
C PRO A 41 8.51 -4.44 -5.89
N HIS A 42 7.74 -3.36 -6.12
CA HIS A 42 8.22 -1.99 -5.99
C HIS A 42 7.84 -1.31 -4.67
N CYS A 43 6.59 -1.48 -4.23
CA CYS A 43 6.07 -0.85 -3.00
C CYS A 43 5.59 -1.85 -1.95
N ASN A 44 5.77 -3.16 -2.19
CA ASN A 44 5.30 -4.22 -1.28
C ASN A 44 3.80 -4.15 -0.96
N SER A 45 2.98 -3.54 -1.85
CA SER A 45 1.52 -3.64 -1.73
C SER A 45 1.08 -5.09 -1.94
N ALA A 46 0.21 -5.61 -1.08
CA ALA A 46 -0.49 -6.87 -1.30
C ALA A 46 -1.78 -6.62 -2.11
N GLU A 47 -2.44 -7.69 -2.55
CA GLU A 47 -3.71 -7.60 -3.29
C GLU A 47 -4.77 -6.83 -2.52
N ARG A 48 -4.92 -7.12 -1.22
CA ARG A 48 -5.89 -6.42 -0.36
C ARG A 48 -5.63 -4.92 -0.32
N HIS A 49 -4.37 -4.50 -0.23
CA HIS A 49 -4.02 -3.08 -0.25
C HIS A 49 -4.42 -2.43 -1.58
N ARG A 50 -4.16 -3.08 -2.72
CA ARG A 50 -4.54 -2.54 -4.04
C ARG A 50 -6.05 -2.45 -4.21
N MET A 51 -6.79 -3.45 -3.72
CA MET A 51 -8.25 -3.48 -3.74
C MET A 51 -8.83 -2.33 -2.91
N VAL A 52 -8.38 -2.19 -1.65
CA VAL A 52 -8.82 -1.11 -0.76
C VAL A 52 -8.45 0.26 -1.34
N TYR A 53 -7.24 0.43 -1.87
CA TYR A 53 -6.86 1.68 -2.53
C TYR A 53 -7.78 2.03 -3.71
N TYR A 54 -8.17 1.05 -4.52
CA TYR A 54 -9.10 1.27 -5.63
C TYR A 54 -10.49 1.69 -5.14
N PHE A 55 -10.98 1.07 -4.06
CA PHE A 55 -12.22 1.48 -3.39
C PHE A 55 -12.14 2.93 -2.88
N LEU A 56 -11.07 3.27 -2.16
CA LEU A 56 -10.84 4.62 -1.66
C LEU A 56 -10.75 5.65 -2.80
N LYS A 57 -10.15 5.29 -3.93
CA LYS A 57 -10.08 6.16 -5.12
C LYS A 57 -11.44 6.47 -5.75
N LYS A 58 -12.44 5.61 -5.55
CA LYS A 58 -13.83 5.85 -5.96
C LYS A 58 -14.63 6.66 -4.94
N SER A 59 -14.09 6.85 -3.74
CA SER A 59 -14.67 7.70 -2.70
C SER A 59 -14.11 9.13 -2.76
N ASP A 60 -14.70 10.03 -1.98
CA ASP A 60 -14.25 11.42 -1.87
C ASP A 60 -13.05 11.64 -0.93
N ILE A 61 -12.51 10.57 -0.32
CA ILE A 61 -11.49 10.66 0.75
C ILE A 61 -10.23 11.44 0.32
N PHE A 62 -9.87 11.39 -0.96
CA PHE A 62 -8.70 12.08 -1.51
C PHE A 62 -8.99 13.48 -2.07
N ASN A 63 -10.26 13.87 -2.16
CA ASN A 63 -10.70 15.11 -2.81
C ASN A 63 -11.28 16.12 -1.82
N LYS A 64 -11.83 15.67 -0.67
CA LYS A 64 -12.40 16.53 0.36
C LYS A 64 -11.41 16.77 1.50
N LYS A 65 -11.50 17.93 2.15
CA LYS A 65 -10.82 18.16 3.43
C LYS A 65 -11.52 17.33 4.50
N ILE A 66 -10.81 16.40 5.12
CA ILE A 66 -11.38 15.47 6.11
C ILE A 66 -10.44 15.26 7.29
N LYS A 67 -11.01 14.80 8.41
CA LYS A 67 -10.28 14.19 9.52
C LYS A 67 -10.40 12.67 9.42
N LEU A 68 -9.28 11.94 9.48
CA LEU A 68 -9.26 10.49 9.31
C LEU A 68 -8.60 9.81 10.51
N LEU A 69 -9.39 9.05 11.28
CA LEU A 69 -8.90 8.15 12.32
C LEU A 69 -8.64 6.76 11.72
N HIS A 70 -7.43 6.23 11.89
CA HIS A 70 -7.03 4.93 11.33
C HIS A 70 -6.40 4.05 12.40
N PHE A 71 -7.16 3.06 12.84
CA PHE A 71 -6.74 2.06 13.82
C PHE A 71 -5.85 1.00 13.20
N ALA A 72 -4.81 0.60 13.93
CA ALA A 72 -3.82 -0.41 13.57
C ALA A 72 -3.32 -0.25 12.12
N PRO A 73 -2.77 0.94 11.76
CA PRO A 73 -2.59 1.33 10.38
C PRO A 73 -1.62 0.41 9.64
N GLU A 74 -1.99 -0.03 8.42
CA GLU A 74 -1.01 -0.67 7.55
C GLU A 74 -0.03 0.36 6.99
N ASN A 75 1.25 -0.02 6.96
CA ASN A 75 2.35 0.87 6.55
C ASN A 75 2.09 1.61 5.22
N ILE A 76 1.46 0.93 4.24
CA ILE A 76 1.24 1.54 2.93
C ILE A 76 0.16 2.63 2.96
N PHE A 77 -0.89 2.45 3.75
CA PHE A 77 -1.94 3.44 3.91
C PHE A 77 -1.50 4.56 4.85
N TYR A 78 -0.68 4.22 5.84
CA TYR A 78 0.03 5.22 6.63
C TYR A 78 0.80 6.21 5.76
N GLU A 79 1.61 5.71 4.83
CA GLU A 79 2.39 6.55 3.91
C GLU A 79 1.50 7.35 2.96
N ILE A 80 0.43 6.76 2.43
CA ILE A 80 -0.51 7.45 1.54
C ILE A 80 -1.19 8.61 2.27
N PHE A 81 -1.84 8.34 3.40
CA PHE A 81 -2.63 9.33 4.12
C PHE A 81 -1.75 10.43 4.74
N SER A 82 -0.57 10.08 5.26
CA SER A 82 0.40 11.06 5.78
C SER A 82 0.91 12.05 4.74
N ASN A 83 0.81 11.70 3.46
CA ASN A 83 1.24 12.54 2.33
C ASN A 83 0.08 13.29 1.66
N CYS A 84 -1.18 13.03 2.04
CA CYS A 84 -2.35 13.74 1.53
C CYS A 84 -2.56 15.06 2.28
N LYS A 85 -2.41 16.20 1.59
CA LYS A 85 -2.59 17.54 2.19
C LYS A 85 -4.04 17.83 2.65
N ASN A 86 -5.02 17.11 2.10
CA ASN A 86 -6.43 17.28 2.41
C ASN A 86 -6.89 16.42 3.60
N ILE A 87 -6.02 15.56 4.15
CA ILE A 87 -6.36 14.64 5.24
C ILE A 87 -5.63 15.08 6.50
N ASP A 88 -6.40 15.49 7.50
CA ASP A 88 -5.93 15.64 8.88
C ASP A 88 -5.95 14.25 9.53
N TYR A 89 -4.78 13.62 9.60
CA TYR A 89 -4.63 12.18 9.75
C TYR A 89 -4.23 11.78 11.19
N TYR A 90 -5.04 10.91 11.79
CA TYR A 90 -4.91 10.40 13.15
C TYR A 90 -4.68 8.87 13.14
N PRO A 91 -3.44 8.41 13.00
CA PRO A 91 -3.07 7.00 13.09
C PRO A 91 -3.02 6.54 14.57
N VAL A 92 -3.63 5.40 14.91
CA VAL A 92 -3.63 4.89 16.30
C VAL A 92 -3.32 3.39 16.32
N ASP A 93 -2.38 2.95 17.15
CA ASP A 93 -2.08 1.54 17.39
C ASP A 93 -1.89 1.30 18.89
N ILE A 94 -2.30 0.12 19.37
CA ILE A 94 -2.10 -0.28 20.75
C ILE A 94 -0.63 -0.64 21.05
N SER A 95 0.11 -1.06 20.02
CA SER A 95 1.49 -1.50 20.16
C SER A 95 2.48 -0.34 19.94
N LYS A 96 3.24 0.00 20.99
CA LYS A 96 4.33 0.99 20.92
C LYS A 96 5.47 0.58 19.97
N SER A 97 5.60 -0.71 19.64
CA SER A 97 6.71 -1.21 18.81
C SER A 97 6.50 -1.03 17.30
N ARG A 98 5.26 -0.79 16.85
CA ARG A 98 4.98 -0.45 15.46
C ARG A 98 5.34 1.02 15.26
N LYS A 99 6.57 1.26 14.80
CA LYS A 99 7.13 2.58 14.47
C LYS A 99 6.33 3.24 13.34
N ILE A 100 5.23 3.87 13.70
CA ILE A 100 4.53 4.82 12.87
C ILE A 100 5.46 6.04 12.75
N LYS A 101 5.96 6.34 11.54
CA LYS A 101 6.91 7.44 11.30
C LYS A 101 6.19 8.79 11.37
N GLU A 102 5.94 9.30 12.57
CA GLU A 102 5.27 10.58 12.76
C GLU A 102 6.05 11.74 12.12
N LYS A 103 5.30 12.62 11.45
CA LYS A 103 5.73 14.00 11.20
C LYS A 103 5.75 14.76 12.53
N GLY A 104 6.75 14.48 13.37
CA GLY A 104 7.30 15.42 14.34
C GLY A 104 6.51 15.76 15.61
N ARG A 105 5.52 14.98 16.04
CA ARG A 105 4.93 15.14 17.39
C ARG A 105 4.49 13.79 17.94
N TYR A 106 5.26 13.26 18.90
CA TYR A 106 4.80 12.21 19.81
C TYR A 106 3.58 12.75 20.54
N THR A 107 2.38 12.32 20.16
CA THR A 107 1.28 12.33 21.11
C THR A 107 1.24 10.95 21.72
N GLU A 108 1.70 10.85 22.95
CA GLU A 108 1.33 9.78 23.86
C GLU A 108 -0.19 9.77 24.00
N TYR A 109 -0.92 9.19 23.04
CA TYR A 109 -2.22 8.60 23.35
C TYR A 109 -1.96 7.20 23.89
N SER A 110 -1.32 7.21 25.06
CA SER A 110 -1.53 6.19 26.08
C SER A 110 -3.03 6.17 26.34
N LEU A 111 -3.66 5.01 26.23
CA LEU A 111 -4.65 4.69 27.25
C LEU A 111 -3.92 4.58 28.58
#